data_AF-A0A654FIB6-F1
#
_entry.id   AF-A0A654FIB6-F1
#
_cell.length_a   1.000
_cell.length_b   1.000
_cell.length_c   1.000
_cell.angle_alpha   90.00
_cell.angle_beta   90.00
_cell.angle_gamma   90.00
#
_symmetry.space_group_name_H-M   'P 1'
#
loop_
_entity.id
_entity.type
_entity.pdbx_description
1 polymer ?
#
loop_
_entity_poly.entity_id
_entity_poly.type
_entity_poly.pdbx_seq_one_letter_code
_entity_poly.pdbx_strand_id
1 'polypeptide(L)'
;MEQLCGGDCLRLVENEDRISELHEALLVHIMSSLPTKTVVATSVLSKRWRHVWKTVQNLKFVSKYHQTFSEDVYRFFMLHKAPFLESLDLEFSNQLDASDLGILVGIAFARHVRNLVLDLDYYSNFSQLCAARFPSGLCIYDNSKTLETLTLKHSILLYFPSRVCLKSLRKLHLYKVHFYDEDSVCNLLCGCPSLRDLVVHRKRGCMVTFTIVVPSLQRLTIKDSGFGYGCCYVINAPSLKYLNIRRFKYLNSFLIEKAPKLEEAKVSDVFGIKNENILESLTAAKRLSLHLSPLEIKYPSGSIFHQLLSLELHTDKRKWWNLLTLMLEASPKLQILKLTDLNMSSTKGNQIGQKWIQPKCVPECLLFHLETFVWTGYEWQRRDEKEVARYILRNTTSLKKATFSTKPIEPVKLKVFKKRREILNELASLGRASNPSDFVFESI
;
A
#
# COMPACT_ATOMS: atom_id res chain seq x y z
N MET A 1 -61.36 57.88 3.85
CA MET A 1 -61.04 56.53 3.35
C MET A 1 -59.53 56.51 3.14
N GLU A 2 -58.76 56.11 4.15
CA GLU A 2 -58.26 54.72 4.31
C GLU A 2 -57.40 54.32 3.09
N GLN A 3 -56.12 53.93 3.17
CA GLN A 3 -55.38 53.20 4.19
C GLN A 3 -53.86 53.38 3.95
N LEU A 4 -53.10 53.28 5.03
CA LEU A 4 -51.65 53.07 5.07
C LEU A 4 -51.26 51.77 4.35
N CYS A 5 -50.10 51.75 3.69
CA CYS A 5 -49.16 50.63 3.79
C CYS A 5 -47.76 51.08 3.33
N GLY A 6 -46.80 50.98 4.26
CA GLY A 6 -45.40 51.27 4.03
C GLY A 6 -44.81 50.34 2.98
N GLY A 7 -44.15 50.93 1.99
CA GLY A 7 -43.25 50.21 1.11
C GLY A 7 -41.92 50.03 1.83
N ASP A 8 -41.79 48.93 2.57
CA ASP A 8 -40.48 48.43 3.00
C ASP A 8 -39.60 48.25 1.77
N CYS A 9 -38.50 49.02 1.73
CA CYS A 9 -37.38 48.77 0.85
C CYS A 9 -36.82 47.37 1.13
N LEU A 10 -37.34 46.36 0.43
CA LEU A 10 -36.62 45.12 0.19
C LEU A 10 -35.36 45.50 -0.61
N ARG A 11 -34.30 45.89 0.11
CA ARG A 11 -32.94 45.89 -0.41
C ARG A 11 -32.74 44.49 -0.98
N LEU A 12 -32.73 44.40 -2.31
CA LEU A 12 -32.19 43.28 -3.04
C LEU A 12 -30.82 43.03 -2.42
N VAL A 13 -30.69 41.92 -1.67
CA VAL A 13 -29.38 41.36 -1.42
C VAL A 13 -28.89 40.98 -2.81
N GLU A 14 -28.12 41.86 -3.43
CA GLU A 14 -27.32 41.48 -4.59
C GLU A 14 -26.52 40.27 -4.11
N ASN A 15 -26.88 39.10 -4.62
CA ASN A 15 -26.04 37.92 -4.50
C ASN A 15 -24.78 38.24 -5.28
N GLU A 16 -23.84 38.96 -4.64
CA GLU A 16 -22.52 39.24 -5.18
C GLU A 16 -21.92 37.90 -5.61
N ASP A 17 -21.65 37.75 -6.90
CA ASP A 17 -20.99 36.57 -7.44
C ASP A 17 -19.49 36.63 -7.12
N ARG A 18 -19.20 36.44 -5.83
CA ARG A 18 -17.85 36.46 -5.26
C ARG A 18 -16.94 35.40 -5.87
N ILE A 19 -17.50 34.36 -6.50
CA ILE A 19 -16.73 33.30 -7.15
C ILE A 19 -16.28 33.76 -8.53
N SER A 20 -17.15 34.40 -9.32
CA SER A 20 -16.74 34.98 -10.63
C SER A 20 -15.74 36.13 -10.51
N GLU A 21 -15.64 36.77 -9.34
CA GLU A 21 -14.64 37.82 -9.04
C GLU A 21 -13.24 37.27 -8.72
N LEU A 22 -13.11 35.97 -8.41
CA LEU A 22 -11.81 35.37 -8.08
C LEU A 22 -10.81 35.52 -9.24
N HIS A 23 -9.52 35.62 -8.91
CA HIS A 23 -8.47 35.65 -9.92
C HIS A 23 -8.48 34.35 -10.76
N GLU A 24 -8.11 34.44 -12.04
CA GLU A 24 -8.26 33.31 -12.98
C GLU A 24 -7.46 32.08 -12.54
N ALA A 25 -6.28 32.30 -11.95
CA ALA A 25 -5.48 31.25 -11.34
C ALA A 25 -6.22 30.48 -10.22
N LEU A 26 -7.02 31.17 -9.40
CA LEU A 26 -7.81 30.54 -8.34
C LEU A 26 -8.99 29.76 -8.93
N LEU A 27 -9.63 30.30 -9.98
CA LEU A 27 -10.69 29.59 -10.70
C LEU A 27 -10.15 28.30 -11.36
N VAL A 28 -9.00 28.35 -12.01
CA VAL A 28 -8.33 27.17 -12.57
C VAL A 28 -8.01 26.16 -11.47
N HIS A 29 -7.53 26.61 -10.31
CA HIS A 29 -7.23 25.72 -9.18
C HIS A 29 -8.48 25.02 -8.62
N ILE A 30 -9.57 25.76 -8.41
CA ILE A 30 -10.87 25.21 -7.98
C ILE A 30 -11.38 24.20 -9.01
N MET A 31 -11.41 24.57 -10.29
CA MET A 31 -11.86 23.70 -11.38
C MET A 31 -10.98 22.45 -11.53
N SER A 32 -9.67 22.56 -11.31
CA SER A 32 -8.73 21.43 -11.36
C SER A 32 -8.96 20.39 -10.26
N SER A 33 -9.85 20.67 -9.31
CA SER A 33 -10.29 19.75 -8.26
C SER A 33 -11.62 19.06 -8.60
N LEU A 34 -12.30 19.49 -9.67
CA LEU A 34 -13.59 18.96 -10.10
C LEU A 34 -13.44 17.92 -11.22
N PRO A 35 -14.39 16.98 -11.37
CA PRO A 35 -14.42 16.08 -12.53
C PRO A 35 -14.52 16.87 -13.85
N THR A 36 -13.81 16.45 -14.89
CA THR A 36 -13.72 17.21 -16.16
C THR A 36 -15.08 17.50 -16.80
N LYS A 37 -16.05 16.56 -16.72
CA LYS A 37 -17.42 16.82 -17.20
C LYS A 37 -18.10 17.96 -16.43
N THR A 38 -17.91 18.03 -15.12
CA THR A 38 -18.42 19.11 -14.27
C THR A 38 -17.74 20.43 -14.62
N VAL A 39 -16.42 20.41 -14.84
CA VAL A 39 -15.65 21.59 -15.26
C VAL A 39 -16.16 22.16 -16.59
N VAL A 40 -16.50 21.32 -17.56
CA VAL A 40 -17.13 21.79 -18.81
C VAL A 40 -18.54 22.31 -18.55
N ALA A 41 -19.34 21.64 -17.72
CA ALA A 41 -20.70 22.08 -17.40
C ALA A 41 -20.73 23.46 -16.72
N THR A 42 -19.72 23.80 -15.92
CA THR A 42 -19.63 25.12 -15.28
C THR A 42 -19.41 26.26 -16.28
N SER A 43 -19.09 25.98 -17.54
CA SER A 43 -19.02 26.98 -18.62
C SER A 43 -20.34 27.71 -18.90
N VAL A 44 -21.47 27.13 -18.47
CA VAL A 44 -22.81 27.73 -18.61
C VAL A 44 -23.06 28.77 -17.52
N LEU A 45 -22.35 28.69 -16.38
CA LEU A 45 -22.58 29.53 -15.21
C LEU A 45 -22.06 30.96 -15.39
N SER A 46 -21.04 31.16 -16.23
CA SER A 46 -20.46 32.49 -16.46
C SER A 46 -19.70 32.56 -17.79
N LYS A 47 -19.77 33.74 -18.44
CA LYS A 47 -19.01 34.02 -19.68
C LYS A 47 -17.51 33.82 -19.48
N ARG A 48 -16.98 34.13 -18.28
CA ARG A 48 -15.57 33.96 -17.95
C ARG A 48 -15.21 32.47 -17.85
N TRP A 49 -16.04 31.70 -17.16
CA TRP A 49 -15.83 30.26 -16.92
C TRP A 49 -15.84 29.44 -18.22
N ARG A 50 -16.54 29.93 -19.25
CA ARG A 50 -16.50 29.39 -20.62
C ARG A 50 -15.09 29.33 -21.23
N HIS A 51 -14.17 30.17 -20.77
CA HIS A 51 -12.79 30.17 -21.23
C HIS A 51 -11.85 29.43 -20.27
N VAL A 52 -12.09 29.55 -18.96
CA VAL A 52 -11.24 28.97 -17.91
C VAL A 52 -11.14 27.44 -18.00
N TRP A 53 -12.22 26.73 -18.34
CA TRP A 53 -12.15 25.27 -18.44
C TRP A 53 -11.14 24.78 -19.50
N LYS A 54 -10.86 25.61 -20.52
CA LYS A 54 -9.94 25.27 -21.62
C LYS A 54 -8.48 25.28 -21.20
N THR A 55 -8.16 25.83 -20.02
CA THR A 55 -6.80 25.94 -19.49
C THR A 55 -6.56 25.05 -18.26
N VAL A 56 -7.53 24.21 -17.89
CA VAL A 56 -7.42 23.30 -16.74
C VAL A 56 -6.41 22.19 -17.02
N GLN A 57 -5.50 21.97 -16.09
CA GLN A 57 -4.34 21.09 -16.29
C GLN A 57 -4.54 19.66 -15.75
N ASN A 58 -5.59 19.45 -14.95
CA ASN A 58 -5.97 18.15 -14.40
C ASN A 58 -7.22 17.65 -15.12
N LEU A 59 -7.08 16.57 -15.85
CA LEU A 59 -8.15 16.01 -16.66
C LEU A 59 -8.41 14.56 -16.24
N LYS A 60 -9.69 14.22 -16.04
CA LYS A 60 -10.16 12.87 -15.76
C LYS A 60 -11.33 12.52 -16.66
N PHE A 61 -11.16 11.47 -17.45
CA PHE A 61 -12.18 10.93 -18.33
C PHE A 61 -12.52 9.51 -17.92
N VAL A 62 -13.81 9.26 -17.72
CA VAL A 62 -14.34 7.95 -17.35
C VAL A 62 -15.34 7.53 -18.42
N SER A 63 -15.04 6.45 -19.13
CA SER A 63 -16.01 5.79 -20.01
C SER A 63 -17.12 5.20 -19.15
N LYS A 64 -18.38 5.47 -19.50
CA LYS A 64 -19.56 4.91 -18.81
C LYS A 64 -20.40 4.07 -19.78
N TYR A 65 -19.77 3.12 -20.46
CA TYR A 65 -20.42 2.27 -21.48
C TYR A 65 -21.08 3.05 -22.63
N HIS A 66 -20.63 4.29 -22.87
CA HIS A 66 -21.12 5.12 -23.96
C HIS A 66 -20.28 4.87 -25.22
N GLN A 67 -20.94 4.65 -26.35
CA GLN A 67 -20.29 4.36 -27.64
C GLN A 67 -19.48 5.53 -28.22
N THR A 68 -19.54 6.73 -27.62
CA THR A 68 -18.91 7.97 -28.12
C THR A 68 -17.78 8.50 -27.23
N PHE A 69 -17.26 7.69 -26.29
CA PHE A 69 -16.28 8.16 -25.31
C PHE A 69 -15.06 8.81 -25.96
N SER A 70 -14.42 8.14 -26.91
CA SER A 70 -13.25 8.67 -27.61
C SER A 70 -13.56 9.97 -28.34
N GLU A 71 -14.71 10.06 -29.01
CA GLU A 71 -15.12 11.26 -29.74
C GLU A 71 -15.28 12.46 -28.81
N ASP A 72 -15.89 12.28 -27.64
CA ASP A 72 -16.03 13.33 -26.64
C ASP A 72 -14.66 13.80 -26.11
N VAL A 73 -13.73 12.87 -25.89
CA VAL A 73 -12.36 13.16 -25.44
C VAL A 73 -11.59 13.91 -26.54
N TYR A 74 -11.71 13.50 -27.80
CA TYR A 74 -11.08 14.19 -28.93
C TYR A 74 -11.64 15.61 -29.10
N ARG A 75 -12.97 15.77 -29.05
CA ARG A 75 -13.62 17.10 -29.07
C ARG A 75 -13.13 17.98 -27.93
N PHE A 76 -12.96 17.41 -26.74
CA PHE A 76 -12.36 18.14 -25.63
C PHE A 76 -10.95 18.61 -25.97
N PHE A 77 -10.07 17.72 -26.42
CA PHE A 77 -8.67 18.07 -26.72
C PHE A 77 -8.49 19.05 -27.88
N MET A 78 -9.43 19.09 -28.83
CA MET A 78 -9.48 20.09 -29.89
C MET A 78 -9.78 21.50 -29.36
N LEU A 79 -10.62 21.60 -28.33
CA LEU A 79 -11.02 22.88 -27.72
C LEU A 79 -10.09 23.32 -26.59
N HIS A 80 -9.41 22.37 -25.96
CA HIS A 80 -8.51 22.57 -24.84
C HIS A 80 -7.19 23.21 -25.27
N LYS A 81 -6.80 24.28 -24.58
CA LYS A 81 -5.68 25.17 -24.92
C LYS A 81 -4.51 25.12 -23.95
N ALA A 82 -4.56 24.33 -22.87
CA ALA A 82 -3.42 24.29 -21.95
C ALA A 82 -2.17 23.68 -22.64
N PRO A 83 -1.00 24.35 -22.53
CA PRO A 83 0.22 23.94 -23.21
C PRO A 83 0.85 22.68 -22.60
N PHE A 84 0.55 22.39 -21.33
CA PHE A 84 0.96 21.17 -20.65
C PHE A 84 -0.17 20.62 -19.78
N LEU A 85 -0.08 19.34 -19.42
CA LEU A 85 -1.01 18.67 -18.50
C LEU A 85 -0.28 18.31 -17.21
N GLU A 86 -0.84 18.72 -16.07
CA GLU A 86 -0.34 18.30 -14.77
C GLU A 86 -0.79 16.85 -14.49
N SER A 87 -2.03 16.49 -14.84
CA SER A 87 -2.52 15.12 -14.71
C SER A 87 -3.54 14.75 -15.78
N LEU A 88 -3.43 13.52 -16.29
CA LEU A 88 -4.43 12.90 -17.15
C LEU A 88 -4.79 11.51 -16.60
N ASP A 89 -6.05 11.31 -16.26
CA ASP A 89 -6.63 10.04 -15.80
C ASP A 89 -7.65 9.54 -16.83
N LEU A 90 -7.38 8.38 -17.43
CA LEU A 90 -8.22 7.74 -18.42
C LEU A 90 -8.69 6.38 -17.91
N GLU A 91 -10.00 6.27 -17.70
CA GLU A 91 -10.67 5.06 -17.22
C GLU A 91 -11.59 4.52 -18.31
N PHE A 92 -11.32 3.29 -18.75
CA PHE A 92 -12.02 2.60 -19.83
C PHE A 92 -12.79 1.42 -19.24
N SER A 93 -14.12 1.48 -19.29
CA SER A 93 -14.99 0.40 -18.80
C SER A 93 -15.35 -0.63 -19.88
N ASN A 94 -14.99 -0.38 -21.14
CA ASN A 94 -15.22 -1.31 -22.26
C ASN A 94 -13.99 -1.35 -23.18
N GLN A 95 -13.86 -2.44 -23.94
CA GLN A 95 -12.70 -2.67 -24.82
C GLN A 95 -12.74 -1.84 -26.11
N LEU A 96 -13.94 -1.52 -26.63
CA LEU A 96 -14.08 -0.76 -27.87
C LEU A 96 -13.50 0.65 -27.75
N ASP A 97 -13.74 1.30 -26.60
CA ASP A 97 -13.20 2.63 -26.28
C ASP A 97 -11.67 2.61 -26.11
N ALA A 98 -11.08 1.46 -25.79
CA ALA A 98 -9.64 1.33 -25.62
C ALA A 98 -8.88 1.12 -26.94
N SER A 99 -9.58 0.99 -28.08
CA SER A 99 -8.94 0.95 -29.40
C SER A 99 -8.11 2.22 -29.68
N ASP A 100 -8.55 3.35 -29.12
CA ASP A 100 -7.92 4.66 -29.21
C ASP A 100 -6.81 4.90 -28.17
N LEU A 101 -6.50 3.92 -27.31
CA LEU A 101 -5.53 4.07 -26.23
C LEU A 101 -4.18 4.62 -26.72
N GLY A 102 -3.70 4.13 -27.87
CA GLY A 102 -2.43 4.59 -28.46
C GLY A 102 -2.44 6.08 -28.78
N ILE A 103 -3.54 6.59 -29.35
CA ILE A 103 -3.71 7.99 -29.73
C ILE A 103 -3.80 8.86 -28.47
N LEU A 104 -4.63 8.45 -27.50
CA LEU A 104 -4.82 9.22 -26.25
C LEU A 104 -3.53 9.32 -25.43
N VAL A 105 -2.74 8.25 -25.36
CA VAL A 105 -1.40 8.30 -24.74
C VAL A 105 -0.47 9.20 -25.56
N GLY A 106 -0.52 9.13 -26.90
CA GLY A 106 0.23 10.05 -27.76
C GLY A 106 -0.07 11.52 -27.48
N ILE A 107 -1.36 11.88 -27.30
CA ILE A 107 -1.78 13.23 -26.90
C ILE A 107 -1.19 13.60 -25.53
N ALA A 108 -1.21 12.68 -24.57
CA ALA A 108 -0.67 12.93 -23.23
C ALA A 108 0.83 13.28 -23.28
N PHE A 109 1.61 12.52 -24.07
CA PHE A 109 3.04 12.76 -24.27
C PHE A 109 3.29 14.09 -25.02
N ALA A 110 2.54 14.35 -26.10
CA ALA A 110 2.62 15.59 -26.86
C ALA A 110 2.27 16.84 -26.02
N ARG A 111 1.47 16.66 -24.96
CA ARG A 111 1.12 17.71 -23.98
C ARG A 111 1.97 17.66 -22.72
N HIS A 112 3.15 17.02 -22.79
CA HIS A 112 4.13 16.97 -21.70
C HIS A 112 3.53 16.62 -20.33
N VAL A 113 2.66 15.60 -20.30
CA VAL A 113 1.96 15.21 -19.08
C VAL A 113 2.95 14.86 -17.95
N ARG A 114 2.63 15.27 -16.72
CA ARG A 114 3.41 14.88 -15.53
C ARG A 114 2.90 13.62 -14.84
N ASN A 115 1.59 13.48 -14.73
CA ASN A 115 0.96 12.34 -14.07
C ASN A 115 -0.04 11.66 -15.02
N LEU A 116 0.29 10.44 -15.48
CA LEU A 116 -0.57 9.65 -16.36
C LEU A 116 -1.13 8.45 -15.62
N VAL A 117 -2.46 8.32 -15.61
CA VAL A 117 -3.18 7.16 -15.07
C VAL A 117 -4.00 6.52 -16.19
N LEU A 118 -3.80 5.23 -16.42
CA LEU A 118 -4.56 4.42 -17.36
C LEU A 118 -5.20 3.25 -16.61
N ASP A 119 -6.52 3.16 -16.67
CA ASP A 119 -7.30 2.12 -16.00
C ASP A 119 -8.23 1.40 -16.99
N LEU A 120 -7.89 0.16 -17.36
CA LEU A 120 -8.63 -0.65 -18.32
C LEU A 120 -9.37 -1.78 -17.60
N ASP A 121 -10.34 -1.42 -16.76
CA ASP A 121 -11.14 -2.36 -15.97
C ASP A 121 -12.39 -2.80 -16.75
N TYR A 122 -12.20 -3.80 -17.61
CA TYR A 122 -13.30 -4.42 -18.33
C TYR A 122 -14.05 -5.37 -17.39
N TYR A 123 -15.37 -5.21 -17.30
CA TYR A 123 -16.27 -6.10 -16.55
C TYR A 123 -16.36 -7.54 -17.09
N SER A 124 -15.45 -7.99 -17.97
CA SER A 124 -15.54 -9.28 -18.62
C SER A 124 -14.95 -10.41 -17.76
N ASN A 125 -15.79 -11.41 -17.48
CA ASN A 125 -15.44 -12.66 -16.80
C ASN A 125 -14.54 -13.60 -17.64
N PHE A 126 -13.97 -13.15 -18.76
CA PHE A 126 -13.31 -14.01 -19.73
C PHE A 126 -11.87 -13.56 -20.04
N SER A 127 -10.94 -14.37 -19.51
CA SER A 127 -9.59 -14.71 -19.97
C SER A 127 -8.58 -13.60 -20.35
N GLN A 128 -7.30 -13.98 -20.36
CA GLN A 128 -6.13 -13.13 -20.61
C GLN A 128 -6.07 -12.57 -22.06
N LEU A 129 -7.02 -12.90 -22.93
CA LEU A 129 -7.00 -12.62 -24.36
C LEU A 129 -7.46 -11.20 -24.73
N CYS A 130 -8.04 -10.44 -23.80
CA CYS A 130 -8.63 -9.13 -24.07
C CYS A 130 -7.80 -7.93 -23.56
N ALA A 131 -6.48 -8.08 -23.36
CA ALA A 131 -5.63 -6.98 -22.91
C ALA A 131 -5.29 -6.00 -24.06
N ALA A 132 -5.44 -4.70 -23.83
CA ALA A 132 -4.99 -3.69 -24.79
C ALA A 132 -3.47 -3.52 -24.71
N ARG A 133 -2.81 -3.44 -25.87
CA ARG A 133 -1.36 -3.21 -25.93
C ARG A 133 -1.05 -1.77 -25.55
N PHE A 134 -0.16 -1.61 -24.58
CA PHE A 134 0.39 -0.30 -24.26
C PHE A 134 1.28 0.18 -25.42
N PRO A 135 1.18 1.45 -25.84
CA PRO A 135 2.00 2.01 -26.94
C PRO A 135 3.44 2.25 -26.49
N SER A 136 4.21 1.17 -26.30
CA SER A 136 5.56 1.19 -25.74
C SER A 136 6.57 2.00 -26.54
N GLY A 137 6.36 2.14 -27.86
CA GLY A 137 7.18 2.99 -28.73
C GLY A 137 7.28 4.44 -28.24
N LEU A 138 6.21 4.98 -27.62
CA LEU A 138 6.23 6.32 -27.05
C LEU A 138 7.22 6.41 -25.88
N CYS A 139 7.36 5.37 -25.06
CA CYS A 139 8.33 5.37 -23.97
C CYS A 139 9.78 5.10 -24.43
N ILE A 140 9.98 4.56 -25.63
CA ILE A 140 11.30 4.24 -26.18
C ILE A 140 11.89 5.47 -26.90
N TYR A 141 11.08 6.11 -27.75
CA TYR A 141 11.54 7.18 -28.63
C TYR A 141 11.28 8.57 -28.07
N ASP A 142 10.22 8.75 -27.28
CA ASP A 142 9.96 10.02 -26.61
C ASP A 142 10.69 10.05 -25.27
N ASN A 143 11.73 10.87 -25.18
CA ASN A 143 12.46 11.13 -23.95
C ASN A 143 11.66 12.13 -23.11
N SER A 144 10.44 11.73 -22.71
CA SER A 144 9.55 12.57 -21.91
C SER A 144 10.25 12.99 -20.62
N LYS A 145 10.64 14.27 -20.58
CA LYS A 145 11.33 14.88 -19.43
C LYS A 145 10.35 15.34 -18.36
N THR A 146 9.05 15.20 -18.58
CA THR A 146 8.02 15.72 -17.68
C THR A 146 7.27 14.63 -16.95
N LEU A 147 7.18 13.41 -17.49
CA LEU A 147 6.42 12.33 -16.86
C LEU A 147 7.08 11.91 -15.53
N GLU A 148 6.46 12.26 -14.42
CA GLU A 148 6.92 11.96 -13.07
C GLU A 148 6.20 10.74 -12.45
N THR A 149 4.93 10.54 -12.81
CA THR A 149 4.11 9.42 -12.33
C THR A 149 3.43 8.70 -13.47
N LEU A 150 3.60 7.39 -13.52
CA LEU A 150 2.89 6.50 -14.45
C LEU A 150 2.15 5.43 -13.64
N THR A 151 0.82 5.41 -13.75
CA THR A 151 -0.03 4.40 -13.13
C THR A 151 -0.76 3.63 -14.21
N LEU A 152 -0.53 2.32 -14.28
CA LEU A 152 -1.15 1.41 -15.24
C LEU A 152 -1.95 0.36 -14.47
N LYS A 153 -3.21 0.17 -14.84
CA LYS A 153 -4.11 -0.74 -14.14
C LYS A 153 -4.87 -1.68 -15.09
N HIS A 154 -5.13 -2.88 -14.58
CA HIS A 154 -5.98 -3.91 -15.17
C HIS A 154 -5.51 -4.39 -16.54
N SER A 155 -6.37 -4.36 -17.56
CA SER A 155 -6.22 -5.12 -18.81
C SER A 155 -5.25 -4.49 -19.81
N ILE A 156 -4.04 -4.17 -19.36
CA ILE A 156 -2.95 -3.58 -20.16
C ILE A 156 -1.87 -4.63 -20.37
N LEU A 157 -1.48 -4.86 -21.63
CA LEU A 157 -0.35 -5.69 -22.03
C LEU A 157 0.88 -4.81 -22.30
N LEU A 158 1.95 -5.09 -21.56
CA LEU A 158 3.23 -4.41 -21.62
C LEU A 158 4.24 -5.27 -22.39
N TYR A 159 4.67 -4.76 -23.53
CA TYR A 159 5.72 -5.34 -24.36
C TYR A 159 6.75 -4.25 -24.68
N PHE A 160 7.98 -4.43 -24.18
CA PHE A 160 9.07 -3.49 -24.36
C PHE A 160 10.25 -4.21 -25.03
N PRO A 161 10.37 -4.16 -26.37
CA PRO A 161 11.44 -4.84 -27.10
C PRO A 161 12.83 -4.22 -26.83
N SER A 162 12.87 -2.99 -26.32
CA SER A 162 14.08 -2.27 -25.95
C SER A 162 13.85 -1.41 -24.71
N ARG A 163 14.95 -0.96 -24.10
CA ARG A 163 14.93 -0.16 -22.88
C ARG A 163 14.18 1.16 -23.11
N VAL A 164 13.27 1.49 -22.19
CA VAL A 164 12.55 2.78 -22.22
C VAL A 164 13.46 3.94 -21.80
N CYS A 165 13.04 5.17 -22.09
CA CYS A 165 13.75 6.40 -21.76
C CYS A 165 12.90 7.35 -20.91
N LEU A 166 12.51 6.93 -19.71
CA LEU A 166 11.64 7.69 -18.80
C LEU A 166 12.47 8.34 -17.67
N LYS A 167 13.29 9.33 -18.04
CA LYS A 167 14.32 9.91 -17.15
C LYS A 167 13.76 10.63 -15.91
N SER A 168 12.57 11.23 -16.03
CA SER A 168 11.94 11.99 -14.95
C SER A 168 10.98 11.16 -14.09
N LEU A 169 10.74 9.90 -14.46
CA LEU A 169 9.77 9.06 -13.76
C LEU A 169 10.25 8.75 -12.34
N ARG A 170 9.46 9.19 -11.36
CA ARG A 170 9.72 9.01 -9.93
C ARG A 170 8.82 7.95 -9.31
N LYS A 171 7.61 7.77 -9.86
CA LYS A 171 6.61 6.83 -9.36
C LYS A 171 6.08 5.97 -10.50
N LEU A 172 6.21 4.65 -10.35
CA LEU A 172 5.66 3.67 -11.28
C LEU A 172 4.73 2.73 -10.51
N HIS A 173 3.44 2.77 -10.82
CA HIS A 173 2.45 1.92 -10.19
C HIS A 173 1.78 1.00 -11.20
N LEU A 174 1.92 -0.29 -10.99
CA LEU A 174 1.47 -1.34 -11.88
C LEU A 174 0.45 -2.20 -11.14
N TYR A 175 -0.82 -2.14 -11.54
CA TYR A 175 -1.91 -2.83 -10.87
C TYR A 175 -2.57 -3.86 -11.77
N LYS A 176 -2.30 -5.15 -11.53
CA LYS A 176 -2.86 -6.28 -12.26
C LYS A 176 -2.62 -6.25 -13.78
N VAL A 177 -1.55 -5.58 -14.22
CA VAL A 177 -1.11 -5.51 -15.63
C VAL A 177 -0.44 -6.82 -16.08
N HIS A 178 -0.35 -7.02 -17.39
CA HIS A 178 0.31 -8.16 -18.02
C HIS A 178 1.64 -7.75 -18.63
N PHE A 179 2.71 -8.49 -18.36
CA PHE A 179 3.96 -8.40 -19.11
C PHE A 179 4.02 -9.54 -20.12
N TYR A 180 4.51 -9.25 -21.32
CA TYR A 180 4.67 -10.25 -22.37
C TYR A 180 5.80 -11.24 -22.03
N ASP A 181 6.93 -10.73 -21.55
CA ASP A 181 8.12 -11.50 -21.19
C ASP A 181 8.87 -10.86 -20.00
N GLU A 182 9.91 -11.54 -19.52
CA GLU A 182 10.78 -11.07 -18.44
C GLU A 182 11.66 -9.88 -18.88
N ASP A 183 12.08 -9.87 -20.15
CA ASP A 183 12.88 -8.80 -20.72
C ASP A 183 12.14 -7.46 -20.72
N SER A 184 10.82 -7.47 -20.91
CA SER A 184 9.95 -6.30 -20.87
C SER A 184 9.91 -5.67 -19.49
N VAL A 185 10.01 -6.48 -18.42
CA VAL A 185 10.13 -5.98 -17.04
C VAL A 185 11.47 -5.24 -16.89
N CYS A 186 12.57 -5.87 -17.29
CA CYS A 186 13.91 -5.29 -17.24
C CYS A 186 14.01 -4.00 -18.09
N ASN A 187 13.49 -4.02 -19.31
CA ASN A 187 13.52 -2.90 -20.25
C ASN A 187 12.72 -1.69 -19.74
N LEU A 188 11.61 -1.92 -19.04
CA LEU A 188 10.85 -0.86 -18.37
C LEU A 188 11.62 -0.30 -17.17
N LEU A 189 12.05 -1.16 -16.24
CA LEU A 189 12.62 -0.73 -14.96
C LEU A 189 14.01 -0.11 -15.10
N CYS A 190 14.90 -0.72 -15.89
CA CYS A 190 16.26 -0.19 -16.16
C CYS A 190 16.23 1.11 -16.96
N GLY A 191 15.12 1.42 -17.64
CA GLY A 191 14.90 2.65 -18.38
C GLY A 191 14.41 3.84 -17.54
N CYS A 192 14.21 3.64 -16.23
CA CYS A 192 13.68 4.64 -15.30
C CYS A 192 14.72 5.02 -14.22
N PRO A 193 15.78 5.78 -14.55
CA PRO A 193 16.90 6.03 -13.62
C PRO A 193 16.52 6.85 -12.38
N SER A 194 15.47 7.66 -12.42
CA SER A 194 15.02 8.50 -11.30
C SER A 194 13.94 7.85 -10.44
N LEU A 195 13.60 6.58 -10.67
CA LEU A 195 12.48 5.91 -10.02
C LEU A 195 12.71 5.76 -8.51
N ARG A 196 11.78 6.30 -7.70
CA ARG A 196 11.85 6.29 -6.23
C ARG A 196 10.78 5.41 -5.60
N ASP A 197 9.62 5.29 -6.23
CA ASP A 197 8.47 4.53 -5.73
C ASP A 197 7.97 3.55 -6.80
N LEU A 198 7.97 2.26 -6.45
CA LEU A 198 7.49 1.19 -7.32
C LEU A 198 6.41 0.39 -6.60
N VAL A 199 5.23 0.33 -7.20
CA VAL A 199 4.13 -0.52 -6.76
C VAL A 199 3.84 -1.57 -7.82
N VAL A 200 3.89 -2.84 -7.45
CA VAL A 200 3.60 -3.98 -8.34
C VAL A 200 2.53 -4.84 -7.70
N HIS A 201 1.30 -4.77 -8.18
CA HIS A 201 0.24 -5.70 -7.82
C HIS A 201 0.05 -6.67 -8.97
N ARG A 202 0.28 -7.96 -8.74
CA ARG A 202 0.16 -8.97 -9.81
C ARG A 202 -1.23 -9.55 -9.89
N LYS A 203 -1.66 -9.78 -11.13
CA LYS A 203 -2.85 -10.56 -11.45
C LYS A 203 -2.56 -12.04 -11.28
N ARG A 204 -3.59 -12.82 -10.91
CA ARG A 204 -3.50 -14.27 -10.74
C ARG A 204 -3.05 -14.94 -12.05
N GLY A 205 -2.09 -15.86 -11.95
CA GLY A 205 -1.60 -16.68 -13.07
C GLY A 205 -0.46 -16.06 -13.89
N CYS A 206 0.11 -14.93 -13.46
CA CYS A 206 1.32 -14.39 -14.09
C CYS A 206 2.55 -15.24 -13.71
N MET A 207 3.30 -15.73 -14.69
CA MET A 207 4.48 -16.59 -14.48
C MET A 207 5.82 -15.86 -14.69
N VAL A 208 5.79 -14.62 -15.17
CA VAL A 208 6.98 -13.79 -15.46
C VAL A 208 7.79 -13.54 -14.18
N THR A 209 9.12 -13.73 -14.23
CA THR A 209 10.06 -13.32 -13.17
C THR A 209 10.19 -11.80 -13.14
N PHE A 210 10.15 -11.23 -11.93
CA PHE A 210 10.34 -9.79 -11.73
C PHE A 210 11.75 -9.51 -11.20
N THR A 211 12.63 -9.10 -12.11
CA THR A 211 13.97 -8.62 -11.79
C THR A 211 13.96 -7.10 -11.64
N ILE A 212 14.07 -6.62 -10.41
CA ILE A 212 14.02 -5.21 -10.03
C ILE A 212 15.45 -4.74 -9.72
N VAL A 213 16.16 -4.26 -10.74
CA VAL A 213 17.49 -3.63 -10.58
C VAL A 213 17.34 -2.12 -10.73
N VAL A 214 17.08 -1.44 -9.62
CA VAL A 214 16.79 0.01 -9.61
C VAL A 214 17.53 0.69 -8.45
N PRO A 215 18.75 1.22 -8.68
CA PRO A 215 19.60 1.78 -7.63
C PRO A 215 19.00 2.99 -6.89
N SER A 216 18.14 3.75 -7.56
CA SER A 216 17.47 4.95 -7.04
C SER A 216 16.21 4.66 -6.23
N LEU A 217 15.73 3.41 -6.22
CA LEU A 217 14.46 3.02 -5.61
C LEU A 217 14.51 3.18 -4.09
N GLN A 218 13.50 3.86 -3.52
CA GLN A 218 13.39 4.13 -2.09
C GLN A 218 12.18 3.42 -1.46
N ARG A 219 11.11 3.20 -2.22
CA ARG A 219 9.89 2.53 -1.77
C ARG A 219 9.50 1.43 -2.75
N LEU A 220 9.29 0.23 -2.24
CA LEU A 220 8.84 -0.92 -3.01
C LEU A 220 7.63 -1.56 -2.33
N THR A 221 6.51 -1.63 -3.05
CA THR A 221 5.33 -2.39 -2.63
C THR A 221 5.03 -3.48 -3.65
N ILE A 222 5.01 -4.74 -3.21
CA ILE A 222 4.64 -5.87 -4.04
C ILE A 222 3.44 -6.56 -3.41
N LYS A 223 2.39 -6.76 -4.20
CA LYS A 223 1.21 -7.53 -3.83
C LYS A 223 0.98 -8.61 -4.86
N ASP A 224 1.33 -9.84 -4.54
CA ASP A 224 1.03 -10.98 -5.39
C ASP A 224 -0.23 -11.67 -4.87
N SER A 225 -1.21 -11.94 -5.71
CA SER A 225 -2.44 -12.64 -5.31
C SER A 225 -2.58 -14.01 -5.97
N GLY A 226 -1.56 -14.47 -6.68
CA GLY A 226 -1.55 -15.71 -7.44
C GLY A 226 -1.24 -16.95 -6.60
N PHE A 227 -1.86 -18.07 -6.98
CA PHE A 227 -1.44 -19.44 -6.65
C PHE A 227 -0.44 -19.98 -7.70
N GLY A 228 0.31 -19.09 -8.37
CA GLY A 228 1.07 -19.43 -9.55
C GLY A 228 2.43 -20.04 -9.18
N TYR A 229 2.54 -21.37 -9.30
CA TYR A 229 3.83 -22.05 -9.34
C TYR A 229 4.69 -21.43 -10.47
N GLY A 230 5.93 -21.04 -10.17
CA GLY A 230 6.87 -20.61 -11.22
C GLY A 230 7.49 -19.23 -11.07
N CYS A 231 6.81 -18.27 -10.44
CA CYS A 231 7.30 -16.89 -10.43
C CYS A 231 8.41 -16.64 -9.38
N CYS A 232 9.34 -15.77 -9.76
CA CYS A 232 10.50 -15.40 -8.96
C CYS A 232 10.59 -13.87 -8.83
N TYR A 233 11.19 -13.40 -7.74
CA TYR A 233 11.55 -11.99 -7.55
C TYR A 233 13.03 -11.89 -7.23
N VAL A 234 13.71 -11.00 -7.95
CA VAL A 234 15.11 -10.65 -7.70
C VAL A 234 15.16 -9.14 -7.52
N ILE A 235 15.46 -8.68 -6.31
CA ILE A 235 15.42 -7.26 -5.94
C ILE A 235 16.83 -6.79 -5.60
N ASN A 236 17.37 -5.91 -6.46
CA ASN A 236 18.60 -5.18 -6.24
C ASN A 236 18.29 -3.67 -6.20
N ALA A 237 18.10 -3.17 -4.99
CA ALA A 237 17.71 -1.78 -4.71
C ALA A 237 18.49 -1.25 -3.49
N PRO A 238 19.78 -0.86 -3.64
CA PRO A 238 20.63 -0.44 -2.53
C PRO A 238 20.15 0.81 -1.78
N SER A 239 19.30 1.63 -2.39
CA SER A 239 18.72 2.83 -1.78
C SER A 239 17.36 2.60 -1.09
N LEU A 240 16.90 1.34 -1.03
CA LEU A 240 15.57 1.00 -0.53
C LEU A 240 15.44 1.34 0.96
N LYS A 241 14.42 2.15 1.29
CA LYS A 241 14.08 2.56 2.68
C LYS A 241 12.81 1.89 3.19
N TYR A 242 11.86 1.61 2.29
CA TYR A 242 10.57 1.04 2.63
C TYR A 242 10.25 -0.15 1.73
N LEU A 243 9.92 -1.28 2.35
CA LEU A 243 9.53 -2.51 1.67
C LEU A 243 8.18 -2.99 2.20
N ASN A 244 7.24 -3.32 1.31
CA ASN A 244 5.94 -3.87 1.67
C ASN A 244 5.58 -5.03 0.74
N ILE A 245 5.50 -6.23 1.29
CA ILE A 245 5.30 -7.49 0.57
C ILE A 245 3.99 -8.07 1.08
N ARG A 246 3.01 -8.30 0.20
CA ARG A 246 1.68 -8.79 0.61
C ARG A 246 1.16 -9.95 -0.25
N ARG A 247 0.45 -10.88 0.41
CA ARG A 247 -0.38 -11.94 -0.19
C ARG A 247 0.35 -13.02 -1.01
N PHE A 248 1.66 -13.16 -0.85
CA PHE A 248 2.47 -14.13 -1.58
C PHE A 248 2.16 -15.58 -1.22
N LYS A 249 1.95 -16.44 -2.22
CA LYS A 249 1.69 -17.87 -2.02
C LYS A 249 2.49 -18.71 -3.02
N TYR A 250 3.18 -19.74 -2.53
CA TYR A 250 3.83 -20.78 -3.33
C TYR A 250 4.91 -20.26 -4.30
N LEU A 251 5.78 -19.36 -3.84
CA LEU A 251 6.89 -18.84 -4.64
C LEU A 251 7.99 -19.88 -4.84
N ASN A 252 8.58 -19.88 -6.03
CA ASN A 252 9.78 -20.67 -6.30
C ASN A 252 11.02 -20.04 -5.65
N SER A 253 11.25 -18.74 -5.88
CA SER A 253 12.37 -18.03 -5.25
C SER A 253 12.03 -16.57 -5.00
N PHE A 254 12.63 -16.03 -3.94
CA PHE A 254 12.53 -14.63 -3.57
C PHE A 254 13.89 -14.18 -3.02
N LEU A 255 14.59 -13.34 -3.76
CA LEU A 255 15.91 -12.85 -3.41
C LEU A 255 15.87 -11.33 -3.30
N ILE A 256 16.26 -10.83 -2.14
CA ILE A 256 16.57 -9.41 -1.94
C ILE A 256 18.07 -9.33 -1.70
N GLU A 257 18.79 -8.70 -2.61
CA GLU A 257 20.18 -8.31 -2.35
C GLU A 257 20.23 -7.30 -1.20
N LYS A 258 21.36 -7.26 -0.49
CA LYS A 258 21.51 -6.44 0.73
C LYS A 258 20.97 -5.03 0.52
N ALA A 259 19.96 -4.67 1.33
CA ALA A 259 19.33 -3.35 1.35
C ALA A 259 19.80 -2.56 2.59
N PRO A 260 21.02 -1.98 2.58
CA PRO A 260 21.64 -1.44 3.78
C PRO A 260 20.93 -0.21 4.36
N LYS A 261 20.12 0.48 3.54
CA LYS A 261 19.37 1.69 3.93
C LYS A 261 17.92 1.40 4.34
N LEU A 262 17.55 0.13 4.51
CA LEU A 262 16.20 -0.26 4.82
C LEU A 262 15.79 0.25 6.21
N GLU A 263 14.73 1.05 6.28
CA GLU A 263 14.23 1.60 7.54
C GLU A 263 13.00 0.82 8.02
N GLU A 264 12.11 0.45 7.09
CA GLU A 264 10.86 -0.22 7.40
C GLU A 264 10.55 -1.34 6.40
N ALA A 265 10.21 -2.51 6.92
CA ALA A 265 9.76 -3.65 6.13
C ALA A 265 8.46 -4.23 6.69
N LYS A 266 7.50 -4.47 5.81
CA LYS A 266 6.22 -5.12 6.11
C LYS A 266 6.07 -6.33 5.21
N VAL A 267 5.86 -7.49 5.81
CA VAL A 267 5.67 -8.76 5.10
C VAL A 267 4.39 -9.38 5.61
N SER A 268 3.35 -9.46 4.79
CA SER A 268 2.03 -9.94 5.21
C SER A 268 1.40 -10.97 4.30
N ASP A 269 0.65 -11.93 4.88
CA ASP A 269 -0.03 -13.01 4.17
C ASP A 269 0.91 -13.81 3.24
N VAL A 270 2.11 -14.18 3.71
CA VAL A 270 3.13 -14.86 2.91
C VAL A 270 3.27 -16.35 3.28
N PHE A 271 3.11 -17.26 2.32
CA PHE A 271 3.07 -18.72 2.50
C PHE A 271 3.84 -19.49 1.40
N GLY A 272 4.46 -20.63 1.74
CA GLY A 272 4.97 -21.58 0.75
C GLY A 272 6.20 -21.10 -0.02
N ILE A 273 7.23 -20.57 0.65
CA ILE A 273 8.43 -20.05 -0.02
C ILE A 273 9.55 -21.07 0.13
N LYS A 274 10.06 -21.57 -1.00
CA LYS A 274 11.11 -22.61 -1.00
C LYS A 274 12.52 -22.10 -0.61
N ASN A 275 12.78 -20.79 -0.72
CA ASN A 275 14.07 -20.17 -0.38
C ASN A 275 13.98 -19.29 0.86
N GLU A 276 14.82 -19.58 1.85
CA GLU A 276 14.58 -19.26 3.26
C GLU A 276 15.28 -17.97 3.76
N ASN A 277 15.94 -17.22 2.87
CA ASN A 277 16.84 -16.13 3.27
C ASN A 277 16.17 -14.75 3.35
N ILE A 278 14.83 -14.67 3.35
CA ILE A 278 14.13 -13.38 3.43
C ILE A 278 14.53 -12.61 4.69
N LEU A 279 14.63 -13.29 5.83
CA LEU A 279 14.97 -12.63 7.09
C LEU A 279 16.39 -12.04 7.08
N GLU A 280 17.34 -12.69 6.41
CA GLU A 280 18.71 -12.18 6.26
C GLU A 280 18.73 -10.83 5.54
N SER A 281 17.95 -10.72 4.47
CA SER A 281 17.84 -9.48 3.67
C SER A 281 17.14 -8.34 4.42
N LEU A 282 16.43 -8.62 5.50
CA LEU A 282 15.69 -7.63 6.30
C LEU A 282 16.46 -7.17 7.55
N THR A 283 17.67 -7.68 7.79
CA THR A 283 18.49 -7.39 8.99
C THR A 283 18.80 -5.90 9.21
N ALA A 284 18.82 -5.09 8.15
CA ALA A 284 19.03 -3.65 8.23
C ALA A 284 17.80 -2.86 8.74
N ALA A 285 16.60 -3.46 8.75
CA ALA A 285 15.36 -2.75 9.07
C ALA A 285 15.31 -2.27 10.53
N LYS A 286 14.84 -1.03 10.73
CA LYS A 286 14.57 -0.45 12.06
C LYS A 286 13.16 -0.78 12.56
N ARG A 287 12.21 -0.93 11.63
CA ARG A 287 10.82 -1.32 11.90
C ARG A 287 10.45 -2.51 11.02
N LEU A 288 10.02 -3.59 11.66
CA LEU A 288 9.68 -4.83 10.95
C LEU A 288 8.28 -5.28 11.37
N SER A 289 7.42 -5.57 10.39
CA SER A 289 6.10 -6.18 10.61
C SER A 289 6.04 -7.49 9.81
N LEU A 290 5.80 -8.60 10.50
CA LEU A 290 5.83 -9.94 9.92
C LEU A 290 4.50 -10.66 10.15
N HIS A 291 3.96 -11.19 9.08
CA HIS A 291 2.85 -12.15 9.03
C HIS A 291 3.21 -13.22 8.00
N LEU A 292 4.06 -14.13 8.46
CA LEU A 292 4.70 -15.21 7.71
C LEU A 292 4.29 -16.58 8.24
N SER A 293 4.30 -17.60 7.37
CA SER A 293 4.17 -19.00 7.80
C SER A 293 5.51 -19.56 8.32
N PRO A 294 5.62 -20.01 9.58
CA PRO A 294 6.92 -20.38 10.18
C PRO A 294 7.51 -21.72 9.71
N LEU A 295 6.83 -22.48 8.86
CA LEU A 295 7.15 -23.89 8.57
C LEU A 295 8.34 -24.12 7.63
N GLU A 296 8.81 -23.08 6.96
CA GLU A 296 9.75 -23.19 5.82
C GLU A 296 10.81 -22.08 5.88
N ILE A 297 11.12 -21.56 7.07
CA ILE A 297 12.19 -20.57 7.21
C ILE A 297 13.33 -21.22 8.01
N LYS A 298 14.32 -21.80 7.33
CA LYS A 298 15.67 -21.92 7.90
C LYS A 298 16.14 -20.52 8.23
N TYR A 299 16.10 -20.20 9.51
CA TYR A 299 16.74 -19.00 10.01
C TYR A 299 18.25 -19.13 9.70
N PRO A 300 18.88 -18.15 9.05
CA PRO A 300 20.31 -18.20 8.85
C PRO A 300 20.97 -18.09 10.23
N SER A 301 21.60 -19.17 10.69
CA SER A 301 22.39 -19.17 11.92
C SER A 301 23.34 -17.97 11.90
N GLY A 302 23.14 -17.00 12.80
CA GLY A 302 23.98 -15.81 12.92
C GLY A 302 23.42 -14.50 12.35
N SER A 303 22.21 -14.46 11.78
CA SER A 303 21.58 -13.18 11.39
C SER A 303 21.06 -12.40 12.60
N ILE A 304 21.70 -11.27 12.92
CA ILE A 304 21.33 -10.40 14.04
C ILE A 304 20.74 -9.09 13.51
N PHE A 305 19.60 -8.71 14.05
CA PHE A 305 18.87 -7.47 13.78
C PHE A 305 19.38 -6.33 14.67
N HIS A 306 20.64 -5.91 14.47
CA HIS A 306 21.29 -4.92 15.34
C HIS A 306 20.64 -3.52 15.34
N GLN A 307 19.84 -3.20 14.34
CA GLN A 307 19.19 -1.88 14.19
C GLN A 307 17.69 -1.90 14.49
N LEU A 308 17.12 -3.08 14.78
CA LEU A 308 15.68 -3.23 14.92
C LEU A 308 15.20 -2.63 16.24
N LEU A 309 14.33 -1.63 16.14
CA LEU A 309 13.74 -0.91 17.27
C LEU A 309 12.27 -1.27 17.48
N SER A 310 11.54 -1.59 16.42
CA SER A 310 10.13 -1.97 16.48
C SER A 310 9.86 -3.24 15.71
N LEU A 311 9.20 -4.19 16.37
CA LEU A 311 8.81 -5.48 15.80
C LEU A 311 7.31 -5.70 15.99
N GLU A 312 6.60 -5.94 14.89
CA GLU A 312 5.20 -6.36 14.89
C GLU A 312 5.09 -7.77 14.33
N LEU A 313 4.39 -8.63 15.06
CA LEU A 313 4.33 -10.06 14.83
C LEU A 313 2.88 -10.55 14.89
N HIS A 314 2.43 -11.22 13.84
CA HIS A 314 1.04 -11.70 13.78
C HIS A 314 0.87 -13.08 14.41
N THR A 315 0.05 -13.21 15.45
CA THR A 315 -0.04 -14.44 16.27
C THR A 315 -1.17 -15.39 15.84
N ASP A 316 -1.63 -15.31 14.59
CA ASP A 316 -2.78 -16.08 14.07
C ASP A 316 -2.53 -17.60 13.97
N LYS A 317 -1.26 -18.04 13.96
CA LYS A 317 -0.86 -19.45 13.87
C LYS A 317 0.04 -19.88 15.04
N ARG A 318 -0.19 -21.08 15.59
CA ARG A 318 0.57 -21.61 16.76
C ARG A 318 2.09 -21.66 16.57
N LYS A 319 2.56 -21.90 15.34
CA LYS A 319 3.99 -22.06 15.03
C LYS A 319 4.78 -20.74 15.12
N TRP A 320 4.06 -19.62 15.25
CA TRP A 320 4.63 -18.29 15.40
C TRP A 320 5.58 -18.18 16.60
N TRP A 321 5.30 -18.93 17.67
CA TRP A 321 6.06 -18.80 18.91
C TRP A 321 7.55 -19.10 18.76
N ASN A 322 7.92 -20.00 17.84
CA ASN A 322 9.33 -20.26 17.52
C ASN A 322 9.98 -19.05 16.85
N LEU A 323 9.27 -18.40 15.93
CA LEU A 323 9.74 -17.15 15.29
C LEU A 323 9.86 -16.03 16.32
N LEU A 324 8.91 -15.89 17.25
CA LEU A 324 9.01 -14.92 18.34
C LEU A 324 10.27 -15.15 19.18
N THR A 325 10.52 -16.37 19.64
CA THR A 325 11.73 -16.72 20.40
C THR A 325 13.00 -16.32 19.65
N LEU A 326 13.10 -16.69 18.37
CA LEU A 326 14.24 -16.36 17.51
C LEU A 326 14.42 -14.84 17.33
N MET A 327 13.33 -14.11 17.06
CA MET A 327 13.39 -12.67 16.86
C MET A 327 13.79 -11.92 18.14
N LEU A 328 13.35 -12.38 19.31
CA LEU A 328 13.77 -11.79 20.58
C LEU A 328 15.26 -11.99 20.83
N GLU A 329 15.79 -13.20 20.58
CA GLU A 329 17.21 -13.51 20.70
C GLU A 329 18.07 -12.73 19.68
N ALA A 330 17.57 -12.54 18.47
CA ALA A 330 18.30 -11.89 17.39
C ALA A 330 18.19 -10.35 17.36
N SER A 331 17.41 -9.72 18.24
CA SER A 331 17.11 -8.28 18.16
C SER A 331 17.51 -7.54 19.45
N PRO A 332 18.80 -7.38 19.77
CA PRO A 332 19.26 -6.92 21.07
C PRO A 332 18.76 -5.52 21.45
N LYS A 333 18.56 -4.61 20.48
CA LYS A 333 18.13 -3.22 20.70
C LYS A 333 16.62 -2.99 20.58
N LEU A 334 15.81 -4.05 20.58
CA LEU A 334 14.37 -3.94 20.37
C LEU A 334 13.69 -3.15 21.51
N GLN A 335 12.96 -2.10 21.16
CA GLN A 335 12.27 -1.21 22.11
C GLN A 335 10.75 -1.40 22.11
N ILE A 336 10.17 -1.71 20.95
CA ILE A 336 8.72 -1.84 20.77
C ILE A 336 8.42 -3.24 20.24
N LEU A 337 7.65 -4.02 21.01
CA LEU A 337 7.14 -5.32 20.59
C LEU A 337 5.62 -5.25 20.46
N LYS A 338 5.10 -5.56 19.28
CA LYS A 338 3.66 -5.66 19.00
C LYS A 338 3.31 -7.09 18.59
N LEU A 339 2.36 -7.69 19.29
CA LEU A 339 1.76 -8.98 18.94
C LEU A 339 0.32 -8.73 18.48
N THR A 340 -0.05 -9.29 17.34
CA THR A 340 -1.32 -8.96 16.69
C THR A 340 -2.05 -10.22 16.24
N ASP A 341 -3.21 -10.51 16.83
CA ASP A 341 -4.12 -11.56 16.36
C ASP A 341 -5.36 -10.94 15.69
N LEU A 342 -5.38 -10.92 14.34
CA LEU A 342 -6.52 -10.45 13.55
C LEU A 342 -7.49 -11.56 13.17
N ASN A 343 -7.27 -12.81 13.60
CA ASN A 343 -8.14 -13.90 13.19
C ASN A 343 -9.46 -13.82 13.99
N MET A 344 -10.47 -13.22 13.36
CA MET A 344 -11.82 -13.05 13.90
C MET A 344 -12.65 -14.35 13.90
N SER A 345 -12.10 -15.47 13.42
CA SER A 345 -12.80 -16.75 13.42
C SER A 345 -12.77 -17.43 14.80
N SER A 346 -13.95 -17.82 15.27
CA SER A 346 -14.25 -18.42 16.60
C SER A 346 -13.70 -19.84 16.80
N THR A 347 -12.95 -20.37 15.83
CA THR A 347 -12.47 -21.76 15.80
C THR A 347 -11.02 -21.89 16.29
N LYS A 348 -10.69 -21.28 17.44
CA LYS A 348 -9.44 -21.60 18.17
C LYS A 348 -9.51 -22.95 18.91
N GLY A 349 -10.69 -23.56 18.99
CA GLY A 349 -10.90 -24.89 19.57
C GLY A 349 -10.37 -26.00 18.67
N ASN A 350 -9.49 -26.84 19.21
CA ASN A 350 -9.13 -28.18 18.72
C ASN A 350 -8.00 -28.35 17.70
N GLN A 351 -7.09 -27.39 17.50
CA GLN A 351 -5.82 -27.71 16.83
C GLN A 351 -4.78 -28.17 17.87
N ILE A 352 -4.51 -29.47 17.98
CA ILE A 352 -3.37 -30.00 18.74
C ILE A 352 -2.10 -29.54 18.01
N GLY A 353 -1.30 -28.67 18.63
CA GLY A 353 -0.11 -28.09 18.00
C GLY A 353 0.89 -27.59 19.04
N GLN A 354 2.18 -27.74 18.69
CA GLN A 354 3.40 -27.63 19.51
C GLN A 354 3.40 -26.55 20.61
N LYS A 355 4.00 -26.90 21.75
CA LYS A 355 4.24 -26.04 22.93
C LYS A 355 5.29 -24.98 22.59
N TRP A 356 5.10 -23.74 23.05
CA TRP A 356 6.12 -22.69 22.94
C TRP A 356 7.41 -23.12 23.65
N ILE A 357 8.54 -22.92 22.99
CA ILE A 357 9.87 -23.17 23.54
C ILE A 357 10.42 -21.85 24.07
N GLN A 358 10.50 -21.76 25.39
CA GLN A 358 11.07 -20.62 26.08
C GLN A 358 12.58 -20.48 25.74
N PRO A 359 13.08 -19.25 25.52
CA PRO A 359 14.51 -18.99 25.35
C PRO A 359 15.33 -19.57 26.52
N LYS A 360 16.52 -20.12 26.22
CA LYS A 360 17.42 -20.67 27.25
C LYS A 360 17.92 -19.60 28.21
N CYS A 361 18.26 -18.43 27.66
CA CYS A 361 18.67 -17.24 28.38
C CYS A 361 17.66 -16.13 28.11
N VAL A 362 17.53 -15.17 29.03
CA VAL A 362 16.69 -14.01 28.80
C VAL A 362 17.34 -13.13 27.71
N PRO A 363 16.65 -12.83 26.60
CA PRO A 363 17.19 -11.97 25.56
C PRO A 363 17.55 -10.56 26.06
N GLU A 364 18.64 -10.00 25.56
CA GLU A 364 19.12 -8.65 25.93
C GLU A 364 18.06 -7.56 25.74
N CYS A 365 17.24 -7.69 24.69
CA CYS A 365 16.18 -6.72 24.46
C CYS A 365 15.18 -6.65 25.60
N LEU A 366 14.80 -7.79 26.17
CA LEU A 366 13.88 -7.83 27.30
C LEU A 366 14.55 -7.22 28.55
N LEU A 367 15.83 -7.53 28.77
CA LEU A 367 16.56 -7.09 29.96
C LEU A 367 16.90 -5.61 30.00
N PHE A 368 17.06 -4.93 28.87
CA PHE A 368 17.62 -3.58 28.85
C PHE A 368 16.83 -2.58 28.00
N HIS A 369 16.15 -3.02 26.94
CA HIS A 369 15.71 -2.11 25.88
C HIS A 369 14.20 -2.07 25.64
N LEU A 370 13.43 -3.10 26.00
CA LEU A 370 12.02 -3.15 25.70
C LEU A 370 11.23 -2.16 26.56
N GLU A 371 10.73 -1.09 25.93
CA GLU A 371 9.99 -0.02 26.59
C GLU A 371 8.49 -0.17 26.39
N THR A 372 8.05 -0.65 25.22
CA THR A 372 6.63 -0.74 24.87
C THR A 372 6.27 -2.15 24.43
N PHE A 373 5.27 -2.73 25.09
CA PHE A 373 4.66 -3.99 24.70
C PHE A 373 3.19 -3.76 24.33
N VAL A 374 2.79 -4.18 23.14
CA VAL A 374 1.38 -4.13 22.71
C VAL A 374 0.95 -5.51 22.28
N TRP A 375 -0.18 -5.98 22.78
CA TRP A 375 -0.79 -7.23 22.36
C TRP A 375 -2.25 -7.00 21.97
N THR A 376 -2.51 -6.95 20.67
CA THR A 376 -3.86 -6.85 20.12
C THR A 376 -4.44 -8.23 19.84
N GLY A 377 -5.69 -8.46 20.25
CA GLY A 377 -6.36 -9.76 20.12
C GLY A 377 -5.95 -10.79 21.18
N TYR A 378 -5.44 -10.35 22.34
CA TYR A 378 -5.13 -11.26 23.44
C TYR A 378 -6.42 -11.85 24.02
N GLU A 379 -6.61 -13.17 23.94
CA GLU A 379 -7.83 -13.85 24.38
C GLU A 379 -7.65 -14.69 25.64
N TRP A 380 -6.42 -14.85 26.16
CA TRP A 380 -6.08 -15.60 27.39
C TRP A 380 -6.69 -17.02 27.50
N GLN A 381 -7.17 -17.58 26.41
CA GLN A 381 -7.80 -18.91 26.41
C GLN A 381 -6.74 -19.99 26.35
N ARG A 382 -5.62 -19.71 25.69
CA ARG A 382 -4.59 -20.69 25.42
C ARG A 382 -3.44 -20.59 26.42
N ARG A 383 -2.88 -21.74 26.78
CA ARG A 383 -1.79 -21.84 27.76
C ARG A 383 -0.53 -21.13 27.29
N ASP A 384 -0.19 -21.29 26.02
CA ASP A 384 0.97 -20.66 25.36
C ASP A 384 0.87 -19.13 25.33
N GLU A 385 -0.30 -18.57 25.02
CA GLU A 385 -0.53 -17.11 25.09
C GLU A 385 -0.24 -16.56 26.50
N LYS A 386 -0.67 -17.27 27.54
CA LYS A 386 -0.39 -16.89 28.94
C LYS A 386 1.09 -17.03 29.29
N GLU A 387 1.72 -18.12 28.89
CA GLU A 387 3.15 -18.37 29.17
C GLU A 387 4.02 -17.27 28.53
N VAL A 388 3.76 -16.90 27.28
CA VAL A 388 4.48 -15.83 26.58
C VAL A 388 4.26 -14.47 27.25
N ALA A 389 3.00 -14.12 27.58
CA ALA A 389 2.69 -12.87 28.26
C ALA A 389 3.42 -12.76 29.60
N ARG A 390 3.34 -13.81 30.42
CA ARG A 390 4.02 -13.87 31.73
C ARG A 390 5.53 -13.77 31.59
N TYR A 391 6.11 -14.47 30.62
CA TYR A 391 7.56 -14.44 30.40
C TYR A 391 8.05 -13.06 30.00
N ILE A 392 7.40 -12.40 29.04
CA ILE A 392 7.80 -11.06 28.59
C ILE A 392 7.69 -10.07 29.76
N LEU A 393 6.55 -10.05 30.46
CA LEU A 393 6.33 -9.11 31.56
C LEU A 393 7.29 -9.34 32.75
N ARG A 394 7.57 -10.61 33.09
CA ARG A 394 8.45 -10.95 34.23
C ARG A 394 9.92 -10.61 33.97
N ASN A 395 10.35 -10.71 32.72
CA ASN A 395 11.76 -10.54 32.35
C ASN A 395 12.08 -9.15 31.79
N THR A 396 11.08 -8.28 31.65
CA THR A 396 11.28 -6.91 31.19
C THR A 396 11.46 -5.96 32.37
N THR A 397 12.58 -5.25 32.38
CA THR A 397 12.98 -4.34 33.47
C THR A 397 12.77 -2.86 33.09
N SER A 398 12.88 -2.54 31.80
CA SER A 398 12.77 -1.18 31.24
C SER A 398 11.37 -0.86 30.68
N LEU A 399 10.37 -1.70 30.98
CA LEU A 399 9.03 -1.58 30.39
C LEU A 399 8.31 -0.34 30.92
N LYS A 400 8.01 0.60 30.02
CA LYS A 400 7.29 1.86 30.30
C LYS A 400 5.82 1.79 29.97
N LYS A 401 5.40 0.91 29.06
CA LYS A 401 3.99 0.77 28.67
C LYS A 401 3.68 -0.65 28.22
N ALA A 402 2.59 -1.19 28.72
CA ALA A 402 2.03 -2.45 28.25
C ALA A 402 0.55 -2.28 27.92
N THR A 403 0.17 -2.63 26.69
CA THR A 403 -1.21 -2.51 26.23
C THR A 403 -1.73 -3.87 25.78
N PHE A 404 -2.84 -4.30 26.35
CA PHE A 404 -3.53 -5.52 25.91
C PHE A 404 -4.91 -5.16 25.42
N SER A 405 -5.17 -5.45 24.15
CA SER A 405 -6.46 -5.20 23.50
C SER A 405 -7.14 -6.54 23.19
N THR A 406 -8.44 -6.61 23.44
CA THR A 406 -9.20 -7.86 23.38
C THR A 406 -10.42 -7.68 22.48
N LYS A 407 -10.93 -8.78 21.90
CA LYS A 407 -12.20 -8.73 21.17
C LYS A 407 -13.35 -8.25 22.08
N PRO A 408 -14.40 -7.63 21.50
CA PRO A 408 -15.63 -7.34 22.23
C PRO A 408 -16.19 -8.63 22.83
N ILE A 409 -16.54 -8.59 24.12
CA ILE A 409 -17.21 -9.70 24.79
C ILE A 409 -18.70 -9.37 24.82
N GLU A 410 -19.53 -10.28 24.33
CA GLU A 410 -20.99 -10.14 24.42
C GLU A 410 -21.42 -9.96 25.90
N PRO A 411 -22.34 -9.02 26.20
CA PRO A 411 -22.73 -8.68 27.58
C PRO A 411 -23.20 -9.88 28.41
N VAL A 412 -23.74 -10.91 27.76
CA VAL A 412 -24.32 -12.11 28.38
C VAL A 412 -23.24 -13.03 29.02
N LYS A 413 -21.95 -12.82 28.73
CA LYS A 413 -20.84 -13.67 29.20
C LYS A 413 -20.16 -13.14 30.48
N LEU A 414 -20.93 -12.84 31.53
CA LEU A 414 -20.43 -12.32 32.83
C LEU A 414 -19.25 -13.11 33.43
N LYS A 415 -19.27 -14.45 33.33
CA LYS A 415 -18.16 -15.30 33.81
C LYS A 415 -16.85 -15.04 33.06
N VAL A 416 -16.92 -14.72 31.76
CA VAL A 416 -15.74 -14.40 30.94
C VAL A 416 -15.18 -13.03 31.32
N PHE A 417 -16.02 -12.05 31.65
CA PHE A 417 -15.59 -10.74 32.14
C PHE A 417 -14.85 -10.81 33.49
N LYS A 418 -15.36 -11.59 34.45
CA LYS A 418 -14.68 -11.79 35.75
C LYS A 418 -13.29 -12.42 35.55
N LYS A 419 -13.23 -13.51 34.78
CA LYS A 419 -11.98 -14.21 34.48
C LYS A 419 -10.99 -13.34 33.69
N ARG A 420 -11.47 -12.49 32.78
CA ARG A 420 -10.65 -11.48 32.10
C ARG A 420 -10.01 -10.55 33.12
N ARG A 421 -10.81 -9.94 34.01
CA ARG A 421 -10.32 -9.00 35.02
C ARG A 421 -9.26 -9.63 35.94
N GLU A 422 -9.49 -10.87 36.39
CA GLU A 422 -8.53 -11.63 37.18
C GLU A 422 -7.18 -11.80 36.45
N ILE A 423 -7.21 -12.20 35.17
CA ILE A 423 -5.99 -12.40 34.38
C ILE A 423 -5.28 -11.08 34.10
N LEU A 424 -6.01 -10.01 33.81
CA LEU A 424 -5.40 -8.70 33.57
C LEU A 424 -4.76 -8.14 34.84
N ASN A 425 -5.38 -8.33 36.01
CA ASN A 425 -4.78 -7.99 37.29
C ASN A 425 -3.53 -8.82 37.58
N GLU A 426 -3.56 -10.12 37.25
CA GLU A 426 -2.39 -10.99 37.37
C GLU A 426 -1.23 -10.49 36.49
N LEU A 427 -1.50 -10.16 35.22
CA LEU A 427 -0.48 -9.63 34.30
C LEU A 427 0.06 -8.27 34.76
N ALA A 428 -0.81 -7.37 35.24
CA ALA A 428 -0.39 -6.09 35.80
C ALA A 428 0.51 -6.26 37.03
N SER A 429 0.26 -7.29 37.87
CA SER A 429 1.12 -7.59 39.02
C SER A 429 2.51 -8.15 38.65
N LEU A 430 2.64 -8.72 37.45
CA LEU A 430 3.89 -9.34 36.98
C LEU A 430 4.83 -8.34 36.31
N GLY A 431 4.30 -7.26 35.74
CA GLY A 431 5.10 -6.28 35.05
C GLY A 431 5.74 -5.31 36.03
N ARG A 432 7.07 -5.18 35.96
CA ARG A 432 7.87 -4.24 36.77
C ARG A 432 7.83 -2.82 36.21
N ALA A 433 6.70 -2.38 35.65
CA ALA A 433 6.58 -1.00 35.18
C ALA A 433 6.54 -0.07 36.40
N SER A 434 7.21 1.08 36.29
CA SER A 434 7.37 2.01 37.41
C SER A 434 6.05 2.55 37.96
N ASN A 435 4.96 2.53 37.17
CA ASN A 435 3.61 2.90 37.61
C ASN A 435 2.51 1.96 37.07
N PRO A 436 1.46 1.66 37.87
CA PRO A 436 0.30 0.88 37.42
C PRO A 436 -0.49 1.52 36.25
N SER A 437 -0.40 2.84 36.07
CA SER A 437 -1.05 3.61 35.00
C SER A 437 -0.51 3.33 33.60
N ASP A 438 0.63 2.65 33.51
CA ASP A 438 1.30 2.30 32.26
C ASP A 438 0.75 1.02 31.62
N PHE A 439 -0.13 0.30 32.35
CA PHE A 439 -0.90 -0.82 31.85
C PHE A 439 -2.26 -0.35 31.34
N VAL A 440 -2.41 -0.33 30.02
CA VAL A 440 -3.66 0.09 29.37
C VAL A 440 -4.37 -1.13 28.82
N PHE A 441 -5.60 -1.36 29.27
CA PHE A 441 -6.45 -2.45 28.80
C PHE A 441 -7.61 -1.89 27.99
N GLU A 442 -7.60 -2.12 26.68
CA GLU A 442 -8.60 -1.59 25.76
C GLU A 442 -9.49 -2.70 25.20
N SER A 443 -10.75 -2.39 24.90
CA SER A 443 -11.58 -3.19 24.01
C SER A 443 -11.41 -2.69 22.59
N ILE A 444 -11.12 -3.58 21.63
CA ILE A 444 -11.01 -3.26 20.20
C ILE A 444 -12.41 -3.08 19.60
#